data_AF-A0A0F2QDC7-F1
#
_entry.id   AF-A0A0F2QDC7-F1
#
_cell.length_a   1.000
_cell.length_b   1.000
_cell.length_c   1.000
_cell.angle_alpha   90.00
_cell.angle_beta   90.00
_cell.angle_gamma   90.00
#
_symmetry.space_group_name_H-M   'P 1'
#
loop_
_entity.id
_entity.type
_entity.pdbx_description
1 polymer ?
#
loop_
_entity_poly.entity_id
_entity_poly.type
_entity_poly.pdbx_seq_one_letter_code
_entity_poly.pdbx_strand_id
1 'polypeptide(L)'
;MVAALARAPASLGHAAQSLGASPLRRAWEVDLPIALSGASAGALILFVESLKELPATLMLRPFNWDTLAVRANAYATDERLAAAALPSLLITAAGLIPVILLSWRLSHSRPGEHTHE
;
A
#
# COMPACT_ATOMS: atom_id res chain seq x y z
N MET A 1 -6.48 -0.09 8.26
CA MET A 1 -7.73 0.68 8.43
C MET A 1 -8.54 0.20 9.64
N VAL A 2 -9.04 -1.05 9.67
CA VAL A 2 -9.76 -1.62 10.84
C VAL A 2 -8.92 -1.56 12.13
N ALA A 3 -7.64 -1.93 12.06
CA ALA A 3 -6.73 -1.85 13.21
C ALA A 3 -6.45 -0.40 13.69
N ALA A 4 -6.55 0.60 12.81
CA ALA A 4 -6.34 2.01 13.18
C ALA A 4 -7.56 2.57 13.92
N LEU A 5 -8.77 2.22 13.46
CA LEU A 5 -10.02 2.51 14.16
C LEU A 5 -10.10 1.82 15.53
N ALA A 6 -9.64 0.56 15.63
CA ALA A 6 -9.61 -0.18 16.89
C ALA A 6 -8.67 0.41 17.94
N ARG A 7 -7.66 1.19 17.52
CA ARG A 7 -6.76 1.92 18.43
C ARG A 7 -7.30 3.28 18.88
N ALA A 8 -8.37 3.76 18.26
CA ALA A 8 -8.97 5.04 18.61
C ALA A 8 -9.73 4.94 19.94
N PRO A 9 -9.60 5.93 20.85
CA PRO A 9 -10.37 5.96 22.09
C PRO A 9 -11.88 5.95 21.81
N ALA A 10 -12.62 5.05 22.46
CA ALA A 10 -14.08 5.00 22.34
C ALA A 10 -14.77 6.33 22.75
N SER A 11 -14.10 7.14 23.57
CA SER A 11 -14.55 8.48 23.99
C SER A 11 -14.72 9.46 22.82
N LEU A 12 -13.92 9.36 21.75
CA LEU A 12 -14.07 10.20 20.55
C LEU A 12 -15.41 9.94 19.85
N GLY A 13 -15.82 8.67 19.79
CA GLY A 13 -17.10 8.27 19.22
C GLY A 13 -18.29 8.76 20.03
N HIS A 14 -18.22 8.64 21.36
CA HIS A 14 -19.26 9.12 22.26
C HIS A 14 -19.35 10.66 22.26
N ALA A 15 -18.22 11.37 22.26
CA ALA A 15 -18.20 12.83 22.19
C ALA A 15 -18.87 13.38 20.91
N ALA A 16 -18.58 12.76 19.76
CA ALA A 16 -19.22 13.15 18.49
C ALA A 16 -20.75 12.96 18.53
N GLN A 17 -21.25 11.89 19.15
CA GLN A 17 -22.68 11.67 19.32
C GLN A 17 -23.30 12.67 20.31
N SER A 18 -22.63 12.97 21.42
CA SER A 18 -23.09 13.96 22.41
C SER A 18 -23.16 15.39 21.83
N LEU A 19 -22.33 15.69 20.83
CA LEU A 19 -22.35 16.95 20.07
C LEU A 19 -23.40 16.97 18.94
N GLY A 20 -24.23 15.92 18.81
CA GLY A 20 -25.31 15.85 17.82
C GLY A 20 -24.84 15.49 16.41
N ALA A 21 -23.64 14.94 16.23
CA ALA A 21 -23.19 14.51 14.91
C ALA A 21 -24.05 13.35 14.40
N SER A 22 -24.57 13.49 13.18
CA SER A 22 -25.24 12.39 12.49
C SER A 22 -24.25 11.26 12.17
N PRO A 23 -24.70 10.00 12.00
CA PRO A 23 -23.82 8.86 11.75
C PRO A 23 -22.88 9.07 10.56
N LEU A 24 -23.39 9.71 9.49
CA LEU A 24 -22.61 10.03 8.30
C LEU A 24 -21.54 11.09 8.58
N ARG A 25 -21.88 12.11 9.38
CA ARG A 25 -20.97 13.19 9.76
C ARG A 25 -19.85 12.67 10.65
N ARG A 26 -20.17 11.83 11.64
CA ARG A 26 -19.17 11.14 12.47
C ARG A 26 -18.23 10.27 11.62
N ALA A 27 -18.79 9.51 10.68
CA ALA A 27 -18.00 8.65 9.80
C ALA A 27 -16.97 9.47 8.99
N TRP A 28 -17.38 10.62 8.45
CA TRP A 28 -16.51 11.47 7.63
C TRP A 28 -15.54 12.35 8.43
N GLU A 29 -15.98 12.95 9.55
CA GLU A 29 -15.18 13.93 10.30
C GLU A 29 -14.29 13.29 11.37
N VAL A 30 -14.62 12.09 11.85
CA VAL A 30 -13.91 11.43 12.96
C VAL A 30 -13.30 10.11 12.49
N ASP A 31 -14.15 9.17 12.06
CA ASP A 31 -13.69 7.80 11.80
C ASP A 31 -12.77 7.73 10.58
N LEU A 32 -13.10 8.44 9.50
CA LEU A 32 -12.33 8.48 8.25
C LEU A 32 -10.91 9.06 8.42
N PRO A 33 -10.68 10.26 8.99
CA PRO A 33 -9.32 10.80 9.18
C PRO A 33 -8.48 9.94 10.13
N ILE A 34 -9.08 9.34 11.16
CA ILE A 34 -8.39 8.39 12.05
C ILE A 34 -8.00 7.13 11.27
N ALA A 35 -8.92 6.59 10.46
CA ALA A 35 -8.67 5.42 9.63
C ALA A 35 -7.58 5.68 8.56
N LEU A 36 -7.54 6.91 8.02
CA LEU A 36 -6.55 7.41 7.06
C LEU A 36 -5.17 7.61 7.69
N SER A 37 -5.09 7.99 8.97
CA SER A 37 -3.81 8.17 9.67
C SER A 37 -2.94 6.89 9.66
N GLY A 38 -3.56 5.71 9.57
CA GLY A 38 -2.90 4.41 9.43
C GLY A 38 -2.99 3.78 8.04
N ALA A 39 -3.37 4.53 7.00
CA ALA A 39 -3.58 3.99 5.66
C ALA A 39 -2.27 3.74 4.89
N SER A 40 -1.15 4.32 5.31
CA SER A 40 0.16 4.23 4.62
C SER A 40 0.62 2.79 4.38
N ALA A 41 0.51 1.90 5.38
CA ALA A 41 0.86 0.50 5.22
C ALA A 41 -0.08 -0.23 4.23
N GLY A 42 -1.39 0.06 4.30
CA GLY A 42 -2.37 -0.53 3.39
C GLY A 42 -2.19 -0.06 1.95
N ALA A 43 -1.93 1.23 1.75
CA ALA A 43 -1.65 1.82 0.44
C ALA A 43 -0.38 1.23 -0.18
N LEU A 44 0.65 0.96 0.63
CA LEU A 44 1.87 0.35 0.13
C LEU A 44 1.67 -1.12 -0.27
N ILE A 45 0.93 -1.87 0.53
CA ILE A 45 0.57 -3.26 0.21
C ILE A 45 -0.23 -3.29 -1.10
N LEU A 46 -1.25 -2.44 -1.23
CA LEU A 46 -2.02 -2.28 -2.48
C LEU A 46 -1.15 -1.86 -3.67
N PHE A 47 -0.18 -0.99 -3.45
CA PHE A 47 0.77 -0.58 -4.49
C PHE A 47 1.62 -1.77 -4.97
N VAL A 48 2.18 -2.55 -4.04
CA VAL A 48 2.96 -3.76 -4.36
C VAL A 48 2.11 -4.82 -5.04
N GLU A 49 0.87 -4.99 -4.60
CA GLU A 49 -0.07 -5.94 -5.22
C GLU A 49 -0.40 -5.50 -6.65
N SER A 50 -0.68 -4.21 -6.85
CA SER A 50 -0.93 -3.65 -8.18
C SER A 50 0.29 -3.76 -9.12
N LEU A 51 1.53 -3.77 -8.61
CA LEU A 51 2.72 -4.01 -9.43
C LEU A 51 2.82 -5.45 -9.94
N LYS A 52 2.17 -6.40 -9.25
CA LYS A 52 2.17 -7.83 -9.60
C LYS A 52 0.94 -8.24 -10.41
N GLU A 53 -0.04 -7.35 -10.57
CA GLU A 53 -1.24 -7.53 -11.38
C GLU A 53 -0.94 -7.40 -12.90
N LEU A 54 -0.15 -8.35 -13.39
CA LEU A 54 0.12 -8.60 -14.81
C LEU A 54 -1.16 -8.84 -15.65
N PRO A 55 -2.22 -9.54 -15.16
CA PRO A 55 -3.42 -9.83 -15.96
C PRO A 55 -4.23 -8.59 -16.32
N ALA A 56 -4.43 -7.67 -15.36
CA ALA A 56 -5.15 -6.41 -15.59
C ALA A 56 -4.41 -5.52 -16.60
N THR A 57 -3.07 -5.48 -16.50
CA THR A 57 -2.20 -4.74 -17.42
C THR A 57 -2.25 -5.31 -18.85
N LEU A 58 -2.39 -6.64 -18.99
CA LEU A 58 -2.55 -7.29 -20.29
C LEU A 58 -3.94 -7.07 -20.90
N MET A 59 -5.01 -7.01 -20.09
CA MET A 59 -6.37 -6.75 -20.58
C MET A 59 -6.63 -5.27 -20.95
N LEU A 60 -6.00 -4.33 -20.26
CA LEU A 60 -6.13 -2.88 -20.54
C LEU A 60 -5.11 -2.35 -21.55
N ARG A 61 -4.28 -3.24 -22.13
CA ARG A 61 -3.16 -2.87 -22.99
C ARG A 61 -3.63 -2.07 -24.22
N PRO A 62 -3.20 -0.80 -24.39
CA PRO A 62 -3.35 -0.11 -25.66
C PRO A 62 -2.38 -0.70 -26.70
N PHE A 63 -2.84 -0.83 -27.94
CA PHE A 63 -2.00 -1.25 -29.06
C PHE A 63 -0.81 -0.28 -29.23
N ASN A 64 0.37 -0.81 -29.58
CA ASN A 64 1.66 -0.12 -29.80
C ASN A 64 2.57 0.27 -28.60
N TRP A 65 2.26 -0.11 -27.36
CA TRP A 65 3.20 0.11 -26.23
C TRP A 65 3.59 -1.22 -25.53
N ASP A 66 4.89 -1.47 -25.43
CA ASP A 66 5.46 -2.59 -24.65
C ASP A 66 5.92 -2.06 -23.29
N THR A 67 5.24 -2.46 -22.21
CA THR A 67 5.73 -2.19 -20.85
C THR A 67 6.90 -3.13 -20.52
N LEU A 68 7.71 -2.79 -19.51
CA LEU A 68 8.81 -3.65 -19.03
C LEU A 68 8.31 -5.07 -18.67
N ALA A 69 7.09 -5.18 -18.12
CA ALA A 69 6.45 -6.45 -17.80
C ALA A 69 6.15 -7.29 -19.05
N VAL A 70 5.68 -6.66 -20.13
CA VAL A 70 5.42 -7.35 -21.41
C VAL A 70 6.73 -7.86 -22.02
N ARG A 71 7.80 -7.07 -22.00
CA ARG A 71 9.11 -7.51 -22.52
C ARG A 71 9.73 -8.63 -21.70
N ALA A 72 9.62 -8.57 -20.37
CA ALA A 72 10.06 -9.65 -19.49
C ALA A 72 9.29 -10.95 -19.80
N ASN A 73 7.97 -10.87 -19.94
CA ASN A 73 7.13 -12.02 -20.27
C ASN A 73 7.47 -12.59 -21.66
N ALA A 74 7.59 -11.74 -22.68
CA ALA A 74 7.92 -12.19 -24.04
C ALA A 74 9.27 -12.92 -24.10
N TYR A 75 10.32 -12.38 -23.47
CA TYR A 75 11.63 -13.05 -23.42
C TYR A 75 11.62 -14.34 -22.60
N ALA A 76 10.79 -14.42 -21.56
CA ALA A 76 10.63 -15.65 -20.77
C ALA A 76 9.86 -16.73 -21.55
N THR A 77 8.80 -16.35 -22.28
CA THR A 77 8.04 -17.26 -23.17
C THR A 77 8.88 -17.75 -24.35
N ASP A 78 9.79 -16.92 -24.86
CA ASP A 78 10.76 -17.29 -25.89
C ASP A 78 11.96 -18.10 -25.37
N GLU A 79 11.95 -18.57 -24.11
CA GLU A 79 13.04 -19.28 -23.42
C GLU A 79 14.38 -18.50 -23.34
N ARG A 80 14.39 -17.21 -23.69
CA ARG A 80 15.56 -16.33 -23.67
C ARG A 80 15.74 -15.69 -22.30
N LEU A 81 16.04 -16.54 -21.30
CA LEU A 81 16.16 -16.14 -19.90
C LEU A 81 17.18 -15.02 -19.66
N ALA A 82 18.29 -15.00 -20.42
CA ALA A 82 19.30 -13.94 -20.34
C ALA A 82 18.75 -12.56 -20.75
N ALA A 83 17.85 -12.50 -21.74
CA ALA A 83 17.22 -11.25 -22.18
C ALA A 83 16.05 -10.84 -21.26
N ALA A 84 15.40 -11.81 -20.60
CA ALA A 84 14.36 -11.56 -19.59
C ALA A 84 14.91 -11.04 -18.26
N ALA A 85 16.20 -11.27 -17.97
CA ALA A 85 16.82 -10.90 -16.70
C ALA A 85 16.80 -9.38 -16.46
N LEU A 86 17.21 -8.57 -17.45
CA LEU A 86 17.26 -7.12 -17.32
C LEU A 86 15.89 -6.46 -17.01
N PRO A 87 14.82 -6.71 -17.79
CA PRO A 87 13.51 -6.13 -17.49
C PRO A 87 12.93 -6.65 -16.17
N SER A 88 13.19 -7.92 -15.80
CA SER A 88 12.76 -8.47 -14.50
C SER A 88 13.48 -7.82 -13.32
N LEU A 89 14.78 -7.53 -13.47
CA LEU A 89 15.58 -6.85 -12.45
C LEU A 89 15.09 -5.41 -12.23
N LEU A 90 14.74 -4.70 -13.30
CA LEU A 90 14.20 -3.34 -13.22
C LEU A 90 12.84 -3.29 -12.51
N ILE A 91 11.95 -4.23 -12.79
CA ILE A 91 10.65 -4.35 -12.10
C ILE A 91 10.88 -4.63 -10.61
N THR A 92 11.81 -5.54 -10.30
CA THR A 92 12.14 -5.90 -8.92
C THR A 92 12.73 -4.69 -8.16
N ALA A 93 13.65 -3.96 -8.78
CA ALA A 93 14.24 -2.75 -8.20
C ALA A 93 13.19 -1.66 -7.96
N ALA A 94 12.28 -1.44 -8.91
CA ALA A 94 11.18 -0.48 -8.76
C ALA A 94 10.22 -0.89 -7.61
N GLY A 95 9.94 -2.18 -7.45
CA GLY A 95 9.12 -2.71 -6.35
C GLY A 95 9.81 -2.65 -4.97
N LEU A 96 11.14 -2.72 -4.94
CA LEU A 96 11.93 -2.65 -3.71
C LEU A 96 11.92 -1.26 -3.06
N ILE A 97 11.90 -0.19 -3.87
CA ILE A 97 11.90 1.20 -3.38
C ILE A 97 10.80 1.46 -2.32
N PRO A 98 9.51 1.20 -2.59
CA PRO A 98 8.45 1.42 -1.61
C PRO A 98 8.55 0.47 -0.41
N VAL A 99 8.97 -0.78 -0.61
CA VAL A 99 9.14 -1.75 0.49
C VAL A 99 10.21 -1.28 1.47
N ILE A 100 11.35 -0.81 0.97
CA ILE A 100 12.44 -0.25 1.78
C ILE A 100 11.95 1.01 2.50
N LEU A 101 11.27 1.92 1.79
CA LEU A 101 10.73 3.15 2.38
C LEU A 101 9.77 2.88 3.53
N LEU A 102 8.89 1.88 3.39
CA LEU A 102 7.97 1.49 4.47
C LEU A 102 8.69 0.80 5.62
N SER A 103 9.60 -0.12 5.33
CA SER A 103 10.40 -0.80 6.36
C SER A 103 11.17 0.23 7.20
N TRP A 104 11.72 1.25 6.55
CA TRP A 104 12.36 2.39 7.20
C TRP A 104 11.39 3.25 8.03
N ARG A 105 10.22 3.59 7.49
CA ARG A 105 9.18 4.35 8.24
C ARG A 105 8.68 3.59 9.48
N LEU A 106 8.52 2.28 9.38
CA LEU A 106 8.09 1.42 10.48
C LEU A 106 9.19 1.24 11.54
N SER A 107 10.46 1.10 11.14
CA SER A 107 11.58 0.99 12.08
C SER A 107 11.81 2.28 12.87
N HIS A 108 11.57 3.44 12.26
CA HIS A 108 11.68 4.75 12.92
C HIS A 108 10.49 5.07 13.84
N SER A 109 9.41 4.27 13.79
CA SER A 109 8.23 4.43 14.66
C SER A 109 8.31 3.58 15.95
N ARG A 110 9.46 2.94 16.21
CA ARG A 110 9.80 2.33 17.52
C ARG A 110 10.79 3.17 18.33
N PRO A 111 10.39 4.33 18.87
CA PRO A 111 10.98 4.87 20.09
C PRO A 111 10.00 4.67 21.25
N GLY A 112 10.32 3.79 22.20
CA GLY A 112 9.59 3.73 23.47
C GLY A 112 9.42 2.34 24.08
N GLU A 113 10.52 1.62 24.30
CA GLU A 113 10.58 0.72 25.47
C GLU A 113 11.23 1.54 26.60
N HIS A 114 10.40 2.33 27.30
CA HIS A 114 10.78 2.93 28.57
C HIS A 114 9.66 2.70 29.57
N THR A 115 9.86 1.69 30.41
CA THR A 115 9.51 1.65 31.85
C THR A 115 10.47 0.60 32.43
N HIS A 116 11.68 0.97 32.86
CA HIS A 116 12.02 1.43 34.22
C HIS A 116 11.31 0.64 35.32
N GLU A 117 12.09 -0.22 35.97
CA GLU A 117 12.04 -0.66 37.38
C GLU A 117 10.77 -1.31 37.94
#